data_AF-A0A935QCJ6-F1
#
_entry.id   AF-A0A935QCJ6-F1
#
_cell.length_a   1.000
_cell.length_b   1.000
_cell.length_c   1.000
_cell.angle_alpha   90.00
_cell.angle_beta   90.00
_cell.angle_gamma   90.00
#
_symmetry.space_group_name_H-M   'P 1'
#
loop_
_entity.id
_entity.type
_entity.pdbx_description
1 polymer ?
#
loop_
_entity_poly.entity_id
_entity_poly.type
_entity_poly.pdbx_seq_one_letter_code
_entity_poly.pdbx_strand_id
1 'polypeptide(L)'
;MTESRAQAGEASTSFSYLDQASASNRVYIDFGAARPALSYEYSELTWREEAEDRSHLLWVQRHGVRADFAAAGLAAPGGGATADATTWTVATRHTLGAPGDAYGLWDLEGAWTDRNDGVAPAHGHSLEWILRADRQVSRRMHALLNLRWISYRLDGVAGGDDEFFNPWLGLQYLPSPRLEVTFFYGVDPLDFGIDYDGREIGRWRYRQQHLRTFAGATELDAERSLEDVQVLGIRANMRF
;
A
#
# COMPACT_ATOMS: atom_id res chain seq x y z
N MET A 1 8.58 -42.56 35.46
CA MET A 1 7.63 -41.43 35.44
C MET A 1 8.18 -40.45 34.43
N THR A 2 7.45 -40.31 33.33
CA THR A 2 7.95 -39.92 32.02
C THR A 2 7.94 -38.40 31.86
N GLU A 3 9.06 -37.85 31.41
CA GLU A 3 9.19 -36.45 30.98
C GLU A 3 8.28 -36.19 29.77
N SER A 4 7.50 -35.10 29.81
CA SER A 4 6.78 -34.57 28.64
C SER A 4 7.37 -33.22 28.28
N ARG A 5 8.00 -33.19 27.11
CA ARG A 5 8.66 -32.05 26.47
C ARG A 5 7.66 -30.95 26.15
N ALA A 6 8.13 -29.71 26.26
CA ALA A 6 7.53 -28.54 25.64
C ALA A 6 7.43 -28.75 24.12
N GLN A 7 6.21 -28.63 23.57
CA GLN A 7 5.99 -28.51 22.14
C GLN A 7 6.37 -27.08 21.73
N ALA A 8 7.45 -26.95 20.97
CA ALA A 8 7.77 -25.77 20.20
C ALA A 8 6.63 -25.52 19.20
N GLY A 9 6.21 -24.26 19.07
CA GLY A 9 5.11 -23.84 18.19
C GLY A 9 5.35 -24.30 16.76
N GLU A 10 4.34 -24.94 16.18
CA GLU A 10 4.32 -25.31 14.78
C GLU A 10 4.25 -24.03 13.93
N ALA A 11 5.23 -23.82 13.07
CA ALA A 11 5.14 -22.87 11.98
C ALA A 11 3.99 -23.31 11.06
N SER A 12 2.84 -22.65 11.15
CA SER A 12 1.71 -22.92 10.27
C SER A 12 1.99 -22.28 8.90
N THR A 13 2.33 -23.11 7.92
CA THR A 13 2.33 -22.67 6.51
C THR A 13 0.91 -22.77 5.99
N SER A 14 0.19 -21.65 5.89
CA SER A 14 -1.12 -21.60 5.25
C SER A 14 -1.00 -21.11 3.82
N PHE A 15 -1.63 -21.84 2.89
CA PHE A 15 -1.81 -21.42 1.51
C PHE A 15 -3.27 -21.02 1.34
N SER A 16 -3.56 -19.74 1.13
CA SER A 16 -4.90 -19.28 0.75
C SER A 16 -4.88 -18.68 -0.64
N TYR A 17 -5.61 -19.30 -1.57
CA TYR A 17 -6.03 -18.65 -2.80
C TYR A 17 -7.26 -17.81 -2.48
N LEU A 18 -7.09 -16.49 -2.37
CA LEU A 18 -8.23 -15.58 -2.26
C LEU A 18 -8.77 -15.27 -3.65
N ASP A 19 -10.05 -15.55 -3.87
CA ASP A 19 -10.76 -15.20 -5.09
C ASP A 19 -10.99 -13.69 -5.16
N GLN A 20 -10.39 -13.06 -6.18
CA GLN A 20 -10.44 -11.63 -6.48
C GLN A 20 -11.88 -11.13 -6.70
N ALA A 21 -12.85 -12.02 -6.95
CA ALA A 21 -14.25 -11.67 -7.16
C ALA A 21 -14.96 -11.06 -5.94
N SER A 22 -14.36 -11.10 -4.75
CA SER A 22 -14.94 -10.53 -3.51
C SER A 22 -14.55 -9.07 -3.23
N ALA A 23 -13.76 -8.43 -4.11
CA ALA A 23 -13.14 -7.11 -3.85
C ALA A 23 -13.75 -5.90 -4.60
N SER A 24 -14.78 -6.02 -5.45
CA SER A 24 -15.37 -4.82 -6.05
C SER A 24 -16.79 -4.97 -6.58
N ASN A 25 -17.77 -4.51 -5.80
CA ASN A 25 -18.97 -3.89 -6.37
C ASN A 25 -18.76 -2.37 -6.39
N ARG A 26 -17.96 -1.89 -7.34
CA ARG A 26 -17.93 -0.46 -7.71
C ARG A 26 -18.44 -0.34 -9.14
N VAL A 27 -19.63 0.25 -9.27
CA VAL A 27 -20.15 0.70 -10.56
C VAL A 27 -19.42 1.99 -10.90
N TYR A 28 -18.46 1.94 -11.83
CA TYR A 28 -17.86 3.13 -12.42
C TYR A 28 -18.73 3.54 -13.61
N ILE A 29 -19.49 4.61 -13.47
CA ILE A 29 -20.10 5.29 -14.63
C ILE A 29 -19.07 6.30 -15.12
N ASP A 30 -18.34 5.94 -16.16
CA ASP A 30 -17.37 6.80 -16.82
C ASP A 30 -17.93 7.18 -18.20
N PHE A 31 -18.10 8.49 -18.43
CA PHE A 31 -18.54 9.02 -19.72
C PHE A 31 -17.29 9.45 -20.51
N GLY A 32 -16.65 8.51 -21.22
CA GLY A 32 -15.53 8.87 -22.10
C GLY A 32 -14.69 7.71 -22.63
N ALA A 33 -14.75 7.54 -23.96
CA ALA A 33 -13.94 6.68 -24.84
C ALA A 33 -14.03 5.15 -24.63
N ALA A 34 -13.99 4.40 -25.73
CA ALA A 34 -13.84 2.95 -25.69
C ALA A 34 -12.54 2.60 -24.96
N ARG A 35 -12.61 1.87 -23.84
CA ARG A 35 -11.44 1.34 -23.15
C ARG A 35 -11.26 -0.14 -23.51
N PRO A 36 -10.03 -0.63 -23.70
CA PRO A 36 -9.78 -2.05 -23.92
C PRO A 36 -10.34 -2.85 -22.75
N ALA A 37 -10.92 -4.02 -23.04
CA ALA A 37 -11.28 -4.96 -22.00
C ALA A 37 -10.00 -5.45 -21.30
N LEU A 38 -10.05 -5.58 -19.97
CA LEU A 38 -8.91 -5.99 -19.16
C LEU A 38 -9.16 -7.37 -18.54
N SER A 39 -8.20 -8.28 -18.68
CA SER A 39 -8.15 -9.54 -17.92
C SER A 39 -6.99 -9.50 -16.92
N TYR A 40 -7.21 -10.07 -15.74
CA TYR A 40 -6.28 -10.00 -14.61
C TYR A 40 -5.82 -11.39 -14.19
N GLU A 41 -4.55 -11.50 -13.83
CA GLU A 41 -3.95 -12.67 -13.18
C GLU A 41 -3.30 -12.23 -11.88
N TYR A 42 -3.58 -12.95 -10.79
CA TYR A 42 -3.01 -12.70 -9.48
C TYR A 42 -2.36 -13.96 -8.91
N SER A 43 -1.19 -13.80 -8.31
CA SER A 43 -0.58 -14.85 -7.50
C SER A 43 0.18 -14.22 -6.35
N GLU A 44 0.09 -14.83 -5.18
CA GLU A 44 0.83 -14.40 -3.99
C GLU A 44 1.35 -15.62 -3.24
N LEU A 45 2.59 -15.50 -2.78
CA LEU A 45 3.19 -16.39 -1.80
C LEU A 45 3.55 -15.57 -0.57
N THR A 46 3.08 -16.02 0.59
CA THR A 46 3.30 -15.34 1.86
C THR A 46 3.93 -16.29 2.87
N TRP A 47 4.94 -15.79 3.58
CA TRP A 47 5.57 -16.44 4.71
C TRP A 47 5.47 -15.53 5.92
N ARG A 48 5.06 -16.10 7.06
CA ARG A 48 4.85 -15.35 8.28
C ARG A 48 5.40 -16.09 9.49
N GLU A 49 6.09 -15.34 10.35
CA GLU A 49 6.47 -15.75 11.69
C GLU A 49 5.87 -14.77 12.70
N GLU A 50 5.24 -15.28 13.74
CA GLU A 50 4.65 -14.49 14.82
C GLU A 50 5.15 -15.00 16.17
N ALA A 51 5.48 -14.05 17.05
CA ALA A 51 5.72 -14.26 18.46
C ALA A 51 4.96 -13.19 19.25
N GLU A 52 5.01 -13.26 20.58
CA GLU A 52 4.26 -12.35 21.45
C GLU A 52 4.60 -10.86 21.23
N ASP A 53 5.87 -10.56 20.98
CA ASP A 53 6.42 -9.20 20.89
C ASP A 53 6.99 -8.85 19.51
N ARG A 54 6.86 -9.74 18.53
CA ARG A 54 7.39 -9.52 17.18
C ARG A 54 6.65 -10.30 16.12
N SER A 55 6.64 -9.77 14.91
CA SER A 55 6.25 -10.53 13.73
C SER A 55 7.11 -10.18 12.53
N HIS A 56 7.23 -11.16 11.65
CA HIS A 56 7.91 -11.05 10.37
C HIS A 56 6.97 -11.58 9.30
N LEU A 57 6.80 -10.79 8.25
CA LEU A 57 5.97 -11.12 7.10
C LEU A 57 6.81 -10.90 5.84
N LEU A 58 6.97 -11.91 5.01
CA LEU A 58 7.51 -11.81 3.67
C LEU A 58 6.40 -12.18 2.69
N TRP A 59 6.22 -11.41 1.63
CA TRP A 59 5.33 -11.78 0.54
C TRP A 59 5.94 -11.50 -0.82
N VAL A 60 5.61 -12.38 -1.76
CA VAL A 60 5.97 -12.27 -3.18
C VAL A 60 4.68 -12.29 -3.97
N GLN A 61 4.42 -11.23 -4.71
CA GLN A 61 3.20 -11.03 -5.47
C GLN A 61 3.53 -10.89 -6.97
N ARG A 62 2.73 -11.53 -7.81
CA ARG A 62 2.67 -11.29 -9.25
C ARG A 62 1.27 -10.77 -9.60
N HIS A 63 1.23 -9.66 -10.33
CA HIS A 63 0.01 -9.14 -10.92
C HIS A 63 0.20 -9.01 -12.44
N GLY A 64 -0.57 -9.77 -13.21
CA GLY A 64 -0.62 -9.70 -14.66
C GLY A 64 -1.89 -8.99 -15.12
N VAL A 65 -1.77 -8.13 -16.12
CA VAL A 65 -2.90 -7.49 -16.80
C VAL A 65 -2.72 -7.69 -18.29
N ARG A 66 -3.79 -8.05 -18.98
CA ARG A 66 -3.86 -8.05 -20.44
C ARG A 66 -4.97 -7.12 -20.88
N ALA A 67 -4.65 -6.23 -21.80
CA ALA A 67 -5.57 -5.28 -22.42
C ALA A 67 -5.84 -5.67 -23.87
N ASP A 68 -7.12 -5.85 -24.21
CA ASP A 68 -7.58 -6.12 -25.58
C ASP A 68 -8.00 -4.80 -26.27
N PHE A 69 -7.06 -4.21 -27.02
CA PHE A 69 -7.27 -2.98 -27.76
C PHE A 69 -8.14 -3.20 -29.01
N ALA A 70 -8.07 -4.38 -29.63
CA ALA A 70 -8.87 -4.71 -30.81
C ALA A 70 -10.37 -4.76 -30.50
N ALA A 71 -10.75 -5.34 -29.35
CA ALA A 71 -12.14 -5.33 -28.88
C ALA A 71 -12.71 -3.91 -28.64
N ALA A 72 -11.84 -2.94 -28.36
CA ALA A 72 -12.20 -1.54 -28.21
C ALA A 72 -12.09 -0.72 -29.52
N GLY A 73 -11.70 -1.35 -30.65
CA GLY A 73 -11.44 -0.65 -31.91
C GLY A 73 -10.24 0.30 -31.84
N LEU A 74 -9.30 0.03 -30.94
CA LEU A 74 -8.09 0.81 -30.72
C LEU A 74 -6.84 0.03 -31.18
N ALA A 75 -5.71 0.73 -31.32
CA ALA A 75 -4.40 0.13 -31.48
C ALA A 75 -3.63 0.19 -30.15
N ALA A 76 -2.95 -0.89 -29.79
CA ALA A 76 -2.05 -0.87 -28.64
C ALA A 76 -0.84 0.07 -28.88
N PRO A 77 -0.17 0.58 -27.83
CA PRO A 77 1.01 1.43 -27.96
C PRO A 77 2.17 0.85 -28.79
N GLY A 78 2.22 -0.48 -28.95
CA GLY A 78 3.16 -1.20 -29.82
C GLY A 78 2.62 -1.62 -31.19
N GLY A 79 1.44 -1.15 -31.60
CA GLY A 79 0.80 -1.48 -32.88
C GLY A 79 0.08 -2.84 -32.94
N GLY A 80 0.04 -3.58 -31.83
CA GLY A 80 -0.66 -4.85 -31.70
C GLY A 80 -2.15 -4.73 -31.36
N ALA A 81 -2.84 -5.87 -31.37
CA ALA A 81 -4.23 -6.02 -30.93
C ALA A 81 -4.36 -6.08 -29.39
N THR A 82 -3.30 -6.47 -28.70
CA THR A 82 -3.25 -6.62 -27.24
C THR A 82 -1.98 -6.00 -26.68
N ALA A 83 -2.02 -5.63 -25.40
CA ALA A 83 -0.82 -5.30 -24.63
C ALA A 83 -0.89 -5.98 -23.26
N ASP A 84 0.24 -6.53 -22.83
CA ASP A 84 0.39 -7.22 -21.56
C ASP A 84 1.22 -6.36 -20.61
N ALA A 85 0.82 -6.30 -19.35
CA ALA A 85 1.59 -5.71 -18.26
C ALA A 85 1.78 -6.76 -17.18
N THR A 86 2.99 -6.86 -16.63
CA THR A 86 3.27 -7.72 -15.48
C THR A 86 4.02 -6.91 -14.43
N THR A 87 3.58 -7.05 -13.19
CA THR A 87 4.22 -6.46 -12.02
C THR A 87 4.59 -7.57 -11.05
N TRP A 88 5.86 -7.59 -10.62
CA TRP A 88 6.33 -8.42 -9.53
C TRP A 88 6.61 -7.55 -8.32
N THR A 89 6.22 -7.99 -7.13
CA THR A 89 6.58 -7.33 -5.88
C THR A 89 7.14 -8.34 -4.91
N VAL A 90 8.29 -8.04 -4.31
CA VAL A 90 8.84 -8.76 -3.18
C VAL A 90 8.90 -7.79 -2.01
N ALA A 91 8.25 -8.12 -0.90
CA ALA A 91 8.15 -7.21 0.21
C ALA A 91 8.25 -7.93 1.55
N THR A 92 8.80 -7.22 2.53
CA THR A 92 8.97 -7.69 3.90
C THR A 92 8.42 -6.66 4.87
N ARG A 93 7.90 -7.13 6.00
CA ARG A 93 7.47 -6.31 7.13
C ARG A 93 7.96 -6.93 8.42
N HIS A 94 8.58 -6.11 9.25
CA HIS A 94 9.07 -6.47 10.57
C HIS A 94 8.38 -5.59 11.61
N THR A 95 7.64 -6.23 12.51
CA THR A 95 6.95 -5.56 13.61
C THR A 95 7.60 -5.94 14.93
N LEU A 96 7.81 -4.96 15.81
CA LEU A 96 8.37 -5.12 17.14
C LEU A 96 7.53 -4.38 18.18
N GLY A 97 7.35 -5.01 19.33
CA GLY A 97 6.55 -4.51 20.45
C GLY A 97 5.05 -4.78 20.29
N ALA A 98 4.29 -4.46 21.34
CA ALA A 98 2.83 -4.53 21.33
C ALA A 98 2.19 -3.16 21.50
N PRO A 99 0.95 -2.96 21.01
CA PRO A 99 0.16 -1.77 21.33
C PRO A 99 0.02 -1.60 22.86
N GLY A 100 0.51 -0.49 23.39
CA GLY A 100 0.46 -0.18 24.83
C GLY A 100 1.73 -0.52 25.63
N ASP A 101 2.77 -1.09 25.01
CA ASP A 101 4.07 -1.26 25.65
C ASP A 101 4.79 0.08 25.88
N ALA A 102 5.67 0.12 26.88
CA ALA A 102 6.44 1.32 27.23
C ALA A 102 7.33 1.85 26.08
N TYR A 103 7.75 0.95 25.17
CA TYR A 103 8.53 1.28 23.97
C TYR A 103 7.68 1.44 22.70
N GLY A 104 6.38 1.12 22.78
CA GLY A 104 5.42 1.22 21.69
C GLY A 104 5.55 0.11 20.64
N LEU A 105 4.71 0.21 19.61
CA LEU A 105 4.75 -0.63 18.43
C LEU A 105 5.62 0.04 17.36
N TRP A 106 6.51 -0.73 16.74
CA TRP A 106 7.30 -0.32 15.59
C TRP A 106 7.09 -1.29 14.44
N ASP A 107 6.95 -0.76 13.23
CA ASP A 107 6.77 -1.54 12.00
C ASP A 107 7.67 -0.96 10.92
N LEU A 108 8.52 -1.80 10.34
CA LEU A 108 9.34 -1.47 9.19
C LEU A 108 8.94 -2.37 8.02
N GLU A 109 8.49 -1.75 6.95
CA GLU A 109 8.14 -2.42 5.70
C GLU A 109 9.07 -1.96 4.58
N GLY A 110 9.49 -2.92 3.76
CA GLY A 110 10.27 -2.68 2.55
C GLY A 110 9.69 -3.45 1.39
N ALA A 111 9.60 -2.84 0.22
CA ALA A 111 9.07 -3.47 -0.98
C ALA A 111 9.92 -3.13 -2.21
N TRP A 112 10.33 -4.15 -2.95
CA TRP A 112 10.85 -4.01 -4.31
C TRP A 112 9.76 -4.40 -5.30
N THR A 113 9.46 -3.51 -6.24
CA THR A 113 8.48 -3.75 -7.29
C THR A 113 9.12 -3.60 -8.66
N ASP A 114 9.11 -4.67 -9.45
CA ASP A 114 9.51 -4.66 -10.86
C ASP A 114 8.26 -4.56 -11.74
N ARG A 115 8.31 -3.68 -12.73
CA ARG A 115 7.21 -3.35 -13.64
C ARG A 115 7.67 -3.56 -15.07
N ASN A 116 6.91 -4.38 -15.79
CA ASN A 116 7.00 -4.50 -17.23
C ASN A 116 5.63 -4.16 -17.81
N ASP A 117 5.41 -2.90 -18.17
CA ASP A 117 4.12 -2.41 -18.65
C ASP A 117 4.14 -2.19 -20.17
N GLY A 118 3.47 -3.07 -20.91
CA GLY A 118 3.25 -2.90 -22.35
C GLY A 118 2.02 -2.06 -22.69
N VAL A 119 1.18 -1.71 -21.70
CA VAL A 119 -0.07 -0.94 -21.83
C VAL A 119 0.19 0.56 -21.66
N ALA A 120 1.09 0.93 -20.76
CA ALA A 120 1.72 2.25 -20.68
C ALA A 120 3.24 2.01 -20.68
N PRO A 121 4.03 2.54 -21.63
CA PRO A 121 5.42 2.14 -21.87
C PRO A 121 6.38 2.64 -20.77
N ALA A 122 6.20 2.14 -19.56
CA ALA A 122 7.02 2.37 -18.39
C ALA A 122 7.53 1.00 -17.94
N HIS A 123 8.79 0.72 -18.25
CA HIS A 123 9.49 -0.46 -17.76
C HIS A 123 10.46 -0.03 -16.66
N GLY A 124 10.64 -0.83 -15.62
CA GLY A 124 11.61 -0.50 -14.58
C GLY A 124 11.19 -0.99 -13.21
N HIS A 125 11.70 -0.35 -12.16
CA HIS A 125 11.46 -0.80 -10.80
C HIS A 125 11.26 0.35 -9.81
N SER A 126 10.70 0.02 -8.65
CA SER A 126 10.68 0.92 -7.50
C SER A 126 11.08 0.18 -6.23
N LEU A 127 11.71 0.91 -5.31
CA LEU A 127 12.02 0.47 -3.96
C LEU A 127 11.31 1.38 -2.98
N GLU A 128 10.50 0.82 -2.10
CA GLU A 128 9.73 1.54 -1.10
C GLU A 128 10.12 1.07 0.30
N TRP A 129 10.29 2.02 1.22
CA TRP A 129 10.47 1.77 2.64
C TRP A 129 9.46 2.59 3.43
N ILE A 130 8.81 1.95 4.39
CA ILE A 130 7.84 2.58 5.28
C ILE A 130 8.19 2.23 6.72
N LEU A 131 8.45 3.26 7.52
CA LEU A 131 8.65 3.15 8.96
C LEU A 131 7.41 3.69 9.68
N ARG A 132 6.82 2.88 10.55
CA ARG A 132 5.65 3.24 11.35
C ARG A 132 5.95 3.04 12.82
N ALA A 133 5.42 3.93 13.65
CA ALA A 133 5.51 3.79 15.09
C ALA A 133 4.25 4.30 15.78
N ASP A 134 3.85 3.62 16.85
CA ASP A 134 2.85 4.06 17.82
C ASP A 134 3.49 4.01 19.20
N ARG A 135 3.66 5.18 19.82
CA ARG A 135 4.23 5.30 21.15
C ARG A 135 3.27 5.97 22.11
N GLN A 136 2.95 5.28 23.21
CA GLN A 136 2.24 5.88 24.32
C GLN A 136 3.12 6.93 25.01
N VAL A 137 2.68 8.19 24.97
CA VAL A 137 3.34 9.33 25.65
C VAL A 137 2.74 9.55 27.03
N SER A 138 1.45 9.29 27.19
CA SER A 138 0.76 9.30 28.49
C SER A 138 -0.42 8.34 28.48
N ARG A 139 -1.10 8.16 29.62
CA ARG A 139 -2.30 7.31 29.73
C ARG A 139 -3.42 7.66 28.74
N ARG A 140 -3.40 8.86 28.15
CA ARG A 140 -4.42 9.34 27.22
C ARG A 140 -3.84 9.86 25.91
N MET A 141 -2.53 9.71 25.67
CA MET A 141 -1.89 10.30 24.49
C MET A 141 -0.91 9.33 23.85
N HIS A 142 -0.99 9.24 22.53
CA HIS A 142 -0.11 8.46 21.68
C HIS A 142 0.49 9.35 20.60
N ALA A 143 1.80 9.21 20.39
CA ALA A 143 2.49 9.77 19.24
C ALA A 143 2.55 8.72 18.14
N LEU A 144 2.11 9.09 16.96
CA LEU A 144 2.02 8.25 15.78
C LEU A 144 2.98 8.76 14.71
N LEU A 145 3.68 7.85 14.06
CA LEU A 145 4.65 8.14 13.01
C LEU A 145 4.37 7.23 11.83
N ASN A 146 4.44 7.79 10.62
CA ASN A 146 4.50 7.03 9.39
C ASN A 146 5.37 7.77 8.37
N LEU A 147 6.60 7.29 8.18
CA LEU A 147 7.54 7.84 7.22
C LEU A 147 7.65 6.92 6.03
N ARG A 148 7.37 7.42 4.83
CA ARG A 148 7.55 6.69 3.58
C ARG A 148 8.62 7.33 2.74
N TRP A 149 9.54 6.51 2.26
CA TRP A 149 10.45 6.84 1.18
C TRP A 149 10.21 5.87 0.04
N ILE A 150 10.16 6.38 -1.20
CA ILE A 150 10.08 5.54 -2.39
C ILE A 150 11.02 6.08 -3.45
N SER A 151 11.74 5.20 -4.13
CA SER A 151 12.54 5.52 -5.31
C SER A 151 12.03 4.76 -6.50
N TYR A 152 12.05 5.42 -7.66
CA TYR A 152 11.71 4.88 -8.96
C TYR A 152 12.93 4.91 -9.87
N ARG A 153 13.03 3.88 -10.72
CA ARG A 153 13.89 3.86 -11.90
C ARG A 153 13.10 3.30 -13.07
N LEU A 154 12.59 4.19 -13.91
CA LEU A 154 11.68 3.88 -15.02
C LEU A 154 12.32 4.26 -16.35
N ASP A 155 12.51 3.26 -17.20
CA ASP A 155 12.99 3.42 -18.57
C ASP A 155 11.89 4.04 -19.45
N GLY A 156 12.31 4.95 -20.33
CA GLY A 156 11.40 5.57 -21.32
C GLY A 156 10.49 6.67 -20.77
N VAL A 157 10.57 6.98 -19.47
CA VAL A 157 9.79 8.02 -18.80
C VAL A 157 10.70 9.22 -18.49
N ALA A 158 10.28 10.43 -18.88
CA ALA A 158 11.01 11.65 -18.53
C ALA A 158 10.99 11.85 -17.01
N GLY A 159 12.17 11.99 -16.39
CA GLY A 159 12.30 12.00 -14.93
C GLY A 159 12.09 10.63 -14.29
N GLY A 160 12.23 9.54 -15.06
CA GLY A 160 12.02 8.15 -14.62
C GLY A 160 12.86 7.69 -13.43
N ASP A 161 13.97 8.38 -13.16
CA ASP A 161 14.79 8.22 -11.96
C ASP A 161 14.45 9.35 -10.99
N ASP A 162 13.67 9.05 -9.95
CA ASP A 162 13.30 10.02 -8.92
C ASP A 162 13.09 9.34 -7.56
N GLU A 163 13.13 10.13 -6.49
CA GLU A 163 12.86 9.67 -5.13
C GLU A 163 11.94 10.65 -4.41
N PHE A 164 11.07 10.11 -3.57
CA PHE A 164 10.04 10.88 -2.88
C PHE A 164 9.98 10.50 -1.42
N PHE A 165 9.87 11.50 -0.55
CA PHE A 165 9.69 11.32 0.89
C PHE A 165 8.39 11.95 1.36
N ASN A 166 7.49 11.12 1.91
CA ASN A 166 6.20 11.60 2.43
C ASN A 166 6.07 11.27 3.93
N PRO A 167 6.35 12.23 4.82
CA PRO A 167 6.17 12.03 6.25
C PRO A 167 4.72 12.25 6.66
N TRP A 168 4.24 11.42 7.59
CA TRP A 168 3.03 11.67 8.36
C TRP A 168 3.32 11.54 9.86
N LEU A 169 2.80 12.50 10.62
CA LEU A 169 2.96 12.59 12.06
C LEU A 169 1.58 12.79 12.70
N GLY A 170 1.27 12.04 13.74
CA GLY A 170 0.02 12.14 14.47
C GLY A 170 0.23 12.27 15.98
N LEU A 171 -0.63 13.04 16.63
CA LEU A 171 -0.80 13.04 18.07
C LEU A 171 -2.25 12.66 18.38
N GLN A 172 -2.43 11.43 18.84
CA GLN A 172 -3.72 10.92 19.25
C GLN A 172 -3.95 11.23 20.72
N TYR A 173 -5.12 11.79 21.03
CA TYR A 173 -5.60 12.12 22.36
C TYR A 173 -6.92 11.39 22.62
N LEU A 174 -7.02 10.75 23.79
CA LEU A 174 -8.18 10.02 24.27
C LEU A 174 -8.82 10.80 25.43
N PRO A 175 -9.60 11.86 25.15
CA PRO A 175 -10.27 12.64 26.20
C PRO A 175 -11.23 11.78 27.02
N SER A 176 -11.86 10.78 26.41
CA SER A 176 -12.75 9.82 27.05
C SER A 176 -12.60 8.45 26.39
N PRO A 177 -13.03 7.34 27.04
CA PRO A 177 -12.98 6.01 26.43
C PRO A 177 -13.76 5.88 25.10
N ARG A 178 -14.71 6.78 24.84
CA ARG A 178 -15.58 6.77 23.66
C ARG A 178 -15.17 7.74 22.56
N LEU A 179 -14.18 8.59 22.81
CA LEU A 179 -13.76 9.62 21.87
C LEU A 179 -12.25 9.60 21.75
N GLU A 180 -11.80 9.46 20.52
CA GLU A 180 -10.42 9.61 20.09
C GLU A 180 -10.32 10.83 19.17
N VAL A 181 -9.34 11.68 19.41
CA VAL A 181 -9.03 12.84 18.56
C VAL A 181 -7.57 12.74 18.15
N THR A 182 -7.28 12.77 16.85
CA THR A 182 -5.92 12.76 16.31
C THR A 182 -5.67 14.08 15.59
N PHE A 183 -4.65 14.82 16.04
CA PHE A 183 -4.09 15.95 15.30
C PHE A 183 -2.95 15.44 14.46
N PHE A 184 -2.85 15.81 13.19
CA PHE A 184 -1.82 15.26 12.32
C PHE A 184 -1.25 16.26 11.32
N TYR A 185 -0.05 15.94 10.83
CA TYR A 185 0.64 16.58 9.72
C TYR A 185 0.89 15.55 8.61
N GLY A 186 0.65 15.94 7.35
CA GLY A 186 0.79 15.11 6.16
C GLY A 186 -0.51 14.44 5.73
N VAL A 187 -0.45 13.67 4.63
CA VAL A 187 -1.60 12.87 4.17
C VAL A 187 -1.77 11.66 5.07
N ASP A 188 -2.91 11.59 5.77
CA ASP A 188 -3.25 10.48 6.67
C ASP A 188 -3.25 9.15 5.90
N PRO A 189 -2.38 8.18 6.25
CA PRO A 189 -2.32 6.90 5.53
C PRO A 189 -3.56 6.04 5.77
N LEU A 190 -4.32 6.29 6.85
CA LEU A 190 -5.57 5.59 7.14
C LEU A 190 -6.73 6.28 6.44
N ASP A 191 -7.29 5.64 5.42
CA ASP A 191 -8.52 6.13 4.79
C ASP A 191 -9.72 5.37 5.32
N PHE A 192 -10.75 6.13 5.68
CA PHE A 192 -11.99 5.62 6.21
C PHE A 192 -12.73 4.74 5.19
N GLY A 193 -13.11 3.55 5.64
CA GLY A 193 -14.26 2.81 5.12
C GLY A 193 -14.02 1.41 4.57
N ILE A 194 -12.78 0.90 4.51
CA ILE A 194 -12.55 -0.46 4.00
C ILE A 194 -11.36 -1.11 4.70
N ASP A 195 -11.61 -2.22 5.42
CA ASP A 195 -10.58 -3.16 5.87
C ASP A 195 -9.86 -3.72 4.65
N TYR A 196 -8.60 -3.34 4.45
CA TYR A 196 -7.70 -4.03 3.55
C TYR A 196 -6.34 -4.18 4.21
N ASP A 197 -5.76 -5.37 4.03
CA ASP A 197 -4.42 -5.76 4.44
C ASP A 197 -3.38 -4.70 4.06
N GLY A 198 -3.05 -3.86 5.04
CA GLY A 198 -1.73 -3.27 5.19
C GLY A 198 -1.26 -2.25 4.16
N ARG A 199 -2.11 -1.63 3.33
CA ARG A 199 -1.69 -0.51 2.47
C ARG A 199 -2.34 0.82 2.84
N GLU A 200 -1.54 1.87 2.71
CA GLU A 200 -1.85 3.25 3.10
C GLU A 200 -2.85 3.89 2.14
N ILE A 201 -4.13 3.61 2.38
CA ILE A 201 -5.23 3.96 1.48
C ILE A 201 -5.24 5.47 1.19
N GLY A 202 -4.89 6.34 2.14
CA GLY A 202 -4.92 7.79 1.91
C GLY A 202 -3.89 8.27 0.88
N ARG A 203 -2.64 7.81 0.94
CA ARG A 203 -1.59 8.13 -0.05
C ARG A 203 -1.92 7.56 -1.42
N TRP A 204 -2.43 6.32 -1.46
CA TRP A 204 -2.90 5.72 -2.71
C TRP A 204 -4.08 6.50 -3.30
N ARG A 205 -5.10 6.83 -2.51
CA ARG A 205 -6.27 7.60 -2.99
C ARG A 205 -5.88 9.00 -3.46
N TYR A 206 -4.98 9.69 -2.75
CA TYR A 206 -4.46 10.99 -3.19
C TYR A 206 -3.84 10.89 -4.59
N ARG A 207 -2.92 9.93 -4.80
CA ARG A 207 -2.29 9.71 -6.11
C ARG A 207 -3.32 9.38 -7.20
N GLN A 208 -4.27 8.49 -6.92
CA GLN A 208 -5.33 8.14 -7.88
C GLN A 208 -6.23 9.34 -8.21
N GLN A 209 -6.56 10.17 -7.22
CA GLN A 209 -7.33 11.39 -7.44
C GLN A 209 -6.55 12.39 -8.30
N HIS A 210 -5.24 12.53 -8.06
CA HIS A 210 -4.37 13.39 -8.86
C HIS A 210 -4.38 12.97 -10.34
N LEU A 211 -4.13 11.68 -10.62
CA LEU A 211 -4.15 11.12 -11.97
C LEU A 211 -5.49 11.29 -12.69
N ARG A 212 -6.60 11.24 -11.95
CA ARG A 212 -7.95 11.48 -12.51
C ARG A 212 -8.23 12.95 -12.79
N THR A 213 -7.67 13.83 -11.98
CA THR A 213 -7.93 15.28 -12.04
C THR A 213 -7.10 15.93 -13.16
N PHE A 214 -5.85 15.49 -13.33
CA PHE A 214 -4.91 16.07 -14.28
C PHE A 214 -4.68 15.12 -15.45
N ALA A 215 -5.38 15.37 -16.55
CA ALA A 215 -5.23 14.57 -17.77
C ALA A 215 -3.78 14.61 -18.28
N GLY A 216 -3.18 13.43 -18.47
CA GLY A 216 -1.79 13.29 -18.90
C GLY A 216 -0.75 13.29 -17.77
N ALA A 217 -1.17 13.47 -16.51
CA ALA A 217 -0.27 13.30 -15.37
C ALA A 217 0.22 11.85 -15.28
N THR A 218 1.49 11.70 -14.91
CA THR A 218 2.15 10.41 -14.71
C THR A 218 2.13 10.00 -13.23
N GLU A 219 2.48 8.75 -12.93
CA GLU A 219 2.64 8.29 -11.54
C GLU A 219 3.67 9.14 -10.78
N LEU A 220 4.75 9.55 -11.45
CA LEU A 220 5.80 10.40 -10.86
C LEU A 220 5.29 11.81 -10.57
N ASP A 221 4.42 12.38 -11.42
CA ASP A 221 3.79 13.67 -11.12
C ASP A 221 2.89 13.57 -9.88
N ALA A 222 2.17 12.46 -9.73
CA ALA A 222 1.34 12.20 -8.57
C ALA A 222 2.16 11.99 -7.29
N GLU A 223 3.34 11.35 -7.37
CA GLU A 223 4.27 11.20 -6.25
C GLU A 223 4.89 12.55 -5.84
N ARG A 224 5.33 13.36 -6.81
CA ARG A 224 5.85 14.70 -6.55
C ARG A 224 4.81 15.59 -5.89
N SER A 225 3.58 15.55 -6.41
CA SER A 225 2.43 16.22 -5.82
C SER A 225 2.15 15.74 -4.39
N LEU A 226 2.32 14.45 -4.10
CA LEU A 226 2.13 13.91 -2.75
C LEU A 226 3.24 14.36 -1.79
N GLU A 227 4.49 14.38 -2.23
CA GLU A 227 5.63 14.89 -1.46
C GLU A 227 5.45 16.35 -1.05
N ASP A 228 4.94 17.18 -1.96
CA ASP A 228 4.70 18.61 -1.73
C ASP A 228 3.51 18.90 -0.79
N VAL A 229 2.69 17.89 -0.45
CA VAL A 229 1.49 18.09 0.36
C VAL A 229 1.84 18.36 1.82
N GLN A 230 1.51 19.57 2.26
CA GLN A 230 1.59 20.00 3.64
C GLN A 230 0.19 20.23 4.21
N VAL A 231 -0.37 19.19 4.84
CA VAL A 231 -1.71 19.24 5.43
C VAL A 231 -1.63 19.14 6.93
N LEU A 232 -2.31 20.05 7.62
CA LEU A 232 -2.62 19.90 9.04
C LEU A 232 -4.09 19.49 9.16
N GLY A 233 -4.33 18.41 9.90
CA GLY A 233 -5.66 17.84 10.01
C GLY A 233 -6.04 17.45 11.43
N ILE A 234 -7.33 17.28 11.64
CA ILE A 234 -7.92 16.77 12.87
C ILE A 234 -8.88 15.65 12.48
N ARG A 235 -8.72 14.49 13.10
CA ARG A 235 -9.61 13.33 12.97
C ARG A 235 -10.25 13.04 14.31
N ALA A 236 -11.57 12.85 14.34
CA ALA A 236 -12.28 12.43 15.54
C ALA A 236 -12.99 11.10 15.27
N ASN A 237 -12.70 10.09 16.10
CA ASN A 237 -13.28 8.76 16.03
C ASN A 237 -14.11 8.50 17.29
N MET A 238 -15.40 8.17 17.10
CA MET A 238 -16.22 7.67 18.19
C MET A 238 -16.07 6.15 18.31
N ARG A 239 -15.72 5.69 19.50
CA ARG A 239 -15.59 4.26 19.84
C ARG A 239 -16.88 3.83 20.54
N PHE A 240 -17.59 2.87 19.95
CA PHE A 240 -18.86 2.33 20.46
C PHE A 240 -18.65 0.97 21.12
#